data_AF-A0A0K0D2I1-F1
#
_entry.id   AF-A0A0K0D2I1-F1
#
_cell.length_a   1.000
_cell.length_b   1.000
_cell.length_c   1.000
_cell.angle_alpha   90.00
_cell.angle_beta   90.00
_cell.angle_gamma   90.00
#
_symmetry.space_group_name_H-M   'P 1'
#
loop_
_entity.id
_entity.type
_entity.pdbx_description
1 polymer ?
#
loop_
_entity_poly.entity_id
_entity_poly.type
_entity_poly.pdbx_seq_one_letter_code
_entity_poly.pdbx_strand_id
1 'polypeptide(L)'
;LMIEENGCRFENTQHFQIISAETLKPLFSAQHPVITIDNRIKKLSTNKIVTNKIRSPIDESLKVEVENLSIRGNEGIRMEANALKIFGSTSLNLNTSRDGSIRLNGAVRLDTSSRGLPLSASPALSASIDAFRVCVCRGTQNKLFLTPGNKPCEASNALCT
;
A
#
# COMPACT_ATOMS: atom_id res chain seq x y z
N LEU A 1 9.19 44.46 5.69
CA LEU A 1 10.66 44.37 5.62
C LEU A 1 11.20 44.83 6.95
N MET A 2 11.84 43.94 7.70
CA MET A 2 12.50 44.27 8.95
C MET A 2 14.00 44.12 8.70
N ILE A 3 14.76 45.20 8.89
CA ILE A 3 16.21 45.20 8.72
C ILE A 3 16.79 45.27 10.14
N GLU A 4 17.45 44.21 10.55
CA GLU A 4 18.19 44.13 11.81
C GLU A 4 19.70 44.20 11.52
N GLU A 5 20.51 44.54 12.51
CA GLU A 5 21.98 44.68 12.33
C GLU A 5 22.66 43.45 11.73
N ASN A 6 22.06 42.26 11.90
CA ASN A 6 22.59 40.98 11.39
C ASN A 6 21.77 40.36 10.25
N GLY A 7 20.80 41.06 9.66
CA GLY A 7 20.09 40.53 8.51
C GLY A 7 18.81 41.27 8.10
N CYS A 8 18.39 41.01 6.87
CA CYS A 8 17.10 41.47 6.35
C CYS A 8 16.08 40.33 6.39
N ARG A 9 14.97 40.52 7.09
CA ARG A 9 13.84 39.59 7.15
C ARG A 9 12.69 40.09 6.29
N PHE A 10 12.28 39.26 5.33
CA PHE A 10 11.09 39.48 4.51
C PHE A 10 10.04 38.45 4.94
N GLU A 11 8.91 38.93 5.47
CA GLU A 11 7.78 38.09 5.89
C GLU A 11 6.54 38.45 5.07
N ASN A 12 5.67 37.47 4.87
CA ASN A 12 4.38 37.61 4.19
C ASN A 12 4.45 38.15 2.75
N THR A 13 5.53 37.84 2.02
CA THR A 13 5.72 38.23 0.61
C THR A 13 5.25 37.11 -0.34
N GLN A 14 4.31 37.43 -1.24
CA GLN A 14 3.87 36.48 -2.28
C GLN A 14 4.87 36.34 -3.44
N HIS A 15 5.69 37.37 -3.64
CA HIS A 15 6.65 37.46 -4.72
C HIS A 15 7.96 38.01 -4.18
N PHE A 16 9.02 37.21 -4.26
CA PHE A 16 10.38 37.63 -3.93
C PHE A 16 11.33 37.15 -5.02
N GLN A 17 11.99 38.10 -5.67
CA GLN A 17 12.96 37.84 -6.73
C GLN A 17 14.17 38.76 -6.55
N ILE A 18 15.36 38.23 -6.77
CA ILE A 18 16.61 39.00 -6.82
C ILE A 18 17.02 39.07 -8.28
N ILE A 19 17.15 40.27 -8.83
CA ILE A 19 17.50 40.52 -10.23
C ILE A 19 18.90 41.12 -10.28
N SER A 20 19.74 40.62 -11.19
CA SER A 20 21.05 41.21 -11.47
C SER A 20 20.88 42.60 -12.08
N ALA A 21 21.50 43.61 -11.48
CA ALA A 21 21.45 44.98 -11.99
C ALA A 21 22.14 45.14 -13.36
N GLU A 22 23.17 44.33 -13.63
CA GLU A 22 23.96 44.39 -14.88
C GLU A 22 23.27 43.65 -16.04
N THR A 23 22.70 42.47 -15.76
CA THR A 23 22.16 41.60 -16.81
C THR A 23 20.64 41.65 -16.93
N LEU A 24 19.95 42.28 -15.98
CA LEU A 24 18.49 42.30 -15.82
C LEU A 24 17.85 40.90 -15.75
N LYS A 25 18.65 39.86 -15.48
CA LYS A 25 18.18 38.47 -15.32
C LYS A 25 17.90 38.15 -13.85
N PRO A 26 16.86 37.37 -13.55
CA PRO A 26 16.60 36.90 -12.19
C PRO A 26 17.71 35.93 -11.74
N LEU A 27 18.38 36.27 -10.64
CA LEU A 27 19.38 35.45 -9.97
C LEU A 27 18.75 34.48 -8.97
N PHE A 28 17.62 34.87 -8.37
CA PHE A 28 16.87 34.05 -7.43
C PHE A 28 15.38 34.36 -7.52
N SER A 29 14.52 33.36 -7.37
CA SER A 29 13.08 33.50 -7.24
C SER A 29 12.54 32.55 -6.18
N ALA A 30 11.78 33.08 -5.22
CA ALA A 30 11.13 32.28 -4.19
C ALA A 30 9.94 31.46 -4.71
N GLN A 31 9.46 31.71 -5.94
CA GLN A 31 8.37 30.93 -6.55
C GLN A 31 8.83 29.57 -7.09
N HIS A 32 10.02 29.53 -7.67
CA HIS A 32 10.60 28.30 -8.24
C HIS A 32 12.05 28.16 -7.77
N PRO A 33 12.30 28.06 -6.46
CA PRO A 33 13.66 28.02 -5.96
C PRO A 33 14.30 26.69 -6.36
N VAL A 34 15.37 26.75 -7.15
CA VAL A 34 16.22 25.59 -7.43
C VAL A 34 17.21 25.48 -6.28
N ILE A 35 16.92 24.60 -5.33
CA ILE A 35 17.75 24.39 -4.14
C ILE A 35 18.46 23.05 -4.28
N THR A 36 19.78 23.06 -4.11
CA THR A 36 20.56 21.83 -3.98
C THR A 36 20.44 21.32 -2.54
N ILE A 37 19.91 20.12 -2.38
CA ILE A 37 19.81 19.48 -1.06
C ILE A 37 21.17 18.87 -0.73
N ASP A 38 21.87 19.43 0.26
CA ASP A 38 23.13 18.90 0.77
C ASP A 38 22.91 17.96 1.96
N ASN A 39 24.01 17.38 2.46
CA ASN A 39 24.01 16.43 3.58
C ASN A 39 23.59 17.04 4.93
N ARG A 40 23.46 18.36 5.04
CA ARG A 40 23.02 19.05 6.28
C ARG A 40 21.50 19.08 6.38
N ILE A 41 20.78 18.95 5.26
CA ILE A 41 19.32 18.95 5.24
C ILE A 41 18.81 17.54 5.53
N LYS A 42 18.28 17.34 6.74
CA LYS A 42 17.77 16.04 7.21
C LYS A 42 16.26 15.87 7.07
N LYS A 43 15.51 16.97 6.93
CA LYS A 43 14.05 16.95 6.90
C LYS A 43 13.54 17.89 5.81
N LEU A 44 12.66 17.36 4.97
CA LEU A 44 11.89 18.12 3.99
C LEU A 44 10.43 18.05 4.40
N SER A 45 9.82 19.21 4.64
CA SER A 45 8.40 19.33 4.98
C SER A 45 7.70 20.07 3.85
N THR A 46 6.86 19.36 3.08
CA THR A 46 6.16 19.92 1.93
C THR A 46 4.85 19.18 1.70
N ASN A 47 3.91 19.82 1.01
CA ASN A 47 2.61 19.24 0.66
C ASN A 47 2.72 18.26 -0.51
N LYS A 48 3.73 18.41 -1.38
CA LYS A 48 3.89 17.58 -2.59
C LYS A 48 5.36 17.40 -2.94
N ILE A 49 5.74 16.15 -3.19
CA ILE A 49 7.04 15.78 -3.77
C ILE A 49 6.75 15.03 -5.07
N VAL A 50 7.41 15.43 -6.15
CA VAL A 50 7.39 14.71 -7.42
C VAL A 50 8.82 14.25 -7.69
N THR A 51 9.03 12.94 -7.70
CA THR A 51 10.34 12.33 -7.94
C THR A 51 10.15 11.04 -8.74
N ASN A 52 11.18 10.68 -9.49
CA ASN A 52 11.22 9.43 -10.25
C ASN A 52 11.63 8.24 -9.37
N LYS A 53 12.29 8.49 -8.23
CA LYS A 53 12.83 7.44 -7.37
C LYS A 53 12.87 7.85 -5.91
N ILE A 54 12.50 6.91 -5.05
CA ILE A 54 12.68 6.97 -3.60
C ILE A 54 13.53 5.74 -3.23
N ARG A 55 14.62 5.95 -2.48
CA ARG A 55 15.55 4.89 -2.05
C ARG A 55 16.08 5.22 -0.67
N SER A 56 16.37 4.21 0.14
CA SER A 56 17.20 4.40 1.33
C SER A 56 18.68 4.49 0.96
N PRO A 57 19.51 5.03 1.87
CA PRO A 57 20.94 4.78 1.90
C PRO A 57 21.27 3.27 2.00
N ILE A 58 22.55 2.93 1.78
CA ILE A 58 23.02 1.53 1.68
C ILE A 58 23.02 0.86 3.06
N ASP A 59 23.17 1.64 4.12
CA ASP A 59 23.36 1.23 5.50
C ASP A 59 22.06 1.25 6.33
N GLU A 60 20.94 1.71 5.76
CA GLU A 60 19.66 1.76 6.46
C GLU A 60 18.47 1.32 5.59
N SER A 61 17.37 0.98 6.27
CA SER A 61 16.12 0.57 5.61
C SER A 61 15.26 1.78 5.24
N LEU A 62 14.60 1.71 4.09
CA LEU A 62 13.58 2.69 3.72
C LEU A 62 12.33 2.47 4.57
N LYS A 63 12.00 3.45 5.43
CA LYS A 63 10.78 3.45 6.24
C LYS A 63 9.77 4.45 5.68
N VAL A 64 8.55 3.99 5.42
CA VAL A 64 7.44 4.83 4.95
C VAL A 64 6.30 4.74 5.96
N GLU A 65 6.04 5.83 6.67
CA GLU A 65 4.92 5.96 7.60
C GLU A 65 3.92 6.94 7.02
N VAL A 66 2.72 6.46 6.71
CA VAL A 66 1.66 7.25 6.08
C VAL A 66 0.31 6.78 6.59
N GLU A 67 -0.65 7.71 6.68
CA GLU A 67 -2.03 7.38 7.05
C GLU A 67 -2.76 6.67 5.90
N ASN A 68 -2.59 7.15 4.67
CA ASN A 68 -3.24 6.62 3.48
C ASN A 68 -2.22 6.42 2.35
N LEU A 69 -1.83 5.16 2.10
CA LEU A 69 -0.93 4.80 0.99
C LEU A 69 -1.71 4.34 -0.24
N SER A 70 -1.44 4.92 -1.40
CA SER A 70 -1.95 4.42 -2.69
C SER A 70 -0.78 4.26 -3.66
N ILE A 71 -0.57 3.05 -4.17
CA ILE A 71 0.40 2.74 -5.21
C ILE A 71 -0.39 2.46 -6.48
N ARG A 72 -0.10 3.19 -7.56
CA ARG A 72 -0.78 3.05 -8.85
C ARG A 72 0.28 2.97 -9.95
N GLY A 73 0.09 2.03 -10.88
CA GLY A 73 0.96 1.87 -12.04
C GLY A 73 0.13 1.59 -13.28
N ASN A 74 0.33 2.38 -14.34
CA ASN A 74 -0.40 2.21 -15.59
C ASN A 74 0.03 0.93 -16.35
N GLU A 75 1.26 0.48 -16.14
CA GLU A 75 1.83 -0.74 -16.73
C GLU A 75 1.84 -1.92 -15.73
N GLY A 76 1.16 -1.75 -14.59
CA GLY A 76 1.19 -2.69 -13.47
C GLY A 76 2.18 -2.31 -12.37
N ILE A 77 2.22 -3.16 -11.34
CA ILE A 77 3.06 -2.98 -10.16
C ILE A 77 3.83 -4.29 -9.94
N ARG A 78 5.16 -4.21 -9.87
CA ARG A 78 6.03 -5.34 -9.53
C ARG A 78 6.66 -5.10 -8.17
N MET A 79 6.49 -6.07 -7.26
CA MET A 79 7.14 -6.09 -5.95
C MET A 79 8.00 -7.34 -5.86
N GLU A 80 9.26 -7.16 -5.45
CA GLU A 80 10.23 -8.24 -5.34
C GLU A 80 10.95 -8.13 -4.01
N ALA A 81 10.91 -9.21 -3.24
CA ALA A 81 11.51 -9.30 -1.91
C ALA A 81 11.82 -10.76 -1.59
N ASN A 82 12.81 -11.00 -0.73
CA ASN A 82 13.05 -12.33 -0.17
C ASN A 82 11.82 -12.81 0.65
N ALA A 83 11.25 -11.90 1.45
CA ALA A 83 10.04 -12.13 2.21
C ALA A 83 9.14 -10.90 2.17
N LEU A 84 7.84 -11.11 1.91
CA LEU A 84 6.81 -10.08 1.96
C LEU A 84 5.82 -10.43 3.09
N LYS A 85 5.63 -9.50 4.02
CA LYS A 85 4.65 -9.63 5.12
C LYS A 85 3.64 -8.50 5.01
N ILE A 86 2.37 -8.85 4.87
CA ILE A 86 1.26 -7.91 4.77
C ILE A 86 0.34 -8.16 5.97
N PHE A 87 0.05 -7.10 6.72
CA PHE A 87 -0.85 -7.14 7.87
C PHE A 87 -1.95 -6.11 7.65
N GLY A 88 -3.21 -6.52 7.79
CA GLY A 88 -4.37 -5.64 7.81
C GLY A 88 -5.07 -5.77 9.16
N SER A 89 -5.37 -4.66 9.82
CA SER A 89 -6.05 -4.65 11.11
C SER A 89 -7.49 -5.16 11.01
N THR A 90 -8.19 -4.81 9.93
CA THR A 90 -9.61 -5.14 9.72
C THR A 90 -9.78 -6.19 8.63
N SER A 91 -9.23 -5.96 7.44
CA SER A 91 -9.37 -6.87 6.31
C SER A 91 -8.27 -6.66 5.28
N LEU A 92 -8.06 -7.70 4.45
CA LEU A 92 -7.23 -7.65 3.25
C LEU A 92 -8.10 -8.10 2.08
N ASN A 93 -8.35 -7.19 1.13
CA ASN A 93 -9.20 -7.45 -0.04
C ASN A 93 -8.34 -7.49 -1.30
N LEU A 94 -8.42 -8.59 -2.06
CA LEU A 94 -7.74 -8.76 -3.33
C LEU A 94 -8.79 -8.86 -4.43
N ASN A 95 -8.98 -7.76 -5.15
CA ASN A 95 -9.94 -7.69 -6.25
C ASN A 95 -9.22 -7.71 -7.59
N THR A 96 -9.76 -8.46 -8.53
CA THR A 96 -9.27 -8.52 -9.92
C THR A 96 -10.31 -7.92 -10.88
N SER A 97 -9.89 -7.59 -12.10
CA SER A 97 -10.81 -7.30 -13.20
C SER A 97 -11.65 -8.56 -13.54
N ARG A 98 -12.66 -8.39 -14.40
CA ARG A 98 -13.55 -9.49 -14.85
C ARG A 98 -12.79 -10.71 -15.37
N ASP A 99 -11.66 -10.48 -16.01
CA ASP A 99 -10.75 -11.46 -16.61
C ASP A 99 -9.42 -11.63 -15.85
N GLY A 100 -9.24 -10.89 -14.75
CA GLY A 100 -8.04 -10.97 -13.94
C GLY A 100 -8.00 -12.26 -13.12
N SER A 101 -6.79 -12.68 -12.74
CA SER A 101 -6.61 -13.89 -11.93
C SER A 101 -5.60 -13.66 -10.81
N ILE A 102 -5.84 -14.29 -9.66
CA ILE A 102 -4.88 -14.38 -8.56
C ILE A 102 -4.18 -15.72 -8.68
N ARG A 103 -2.86 -15.70 -8.88
CA ARG A 103 -2.04 -16.91 -9.00
C ARG A 103 -1.06 -16.95 -7.84
N LEU A 104 -1.17 -17.99 -7.03
CA LEU A 104 -0.26 -18.26 -5.92
C LEU A 104 0.60 -19.46 -6.30
N ASN A 105 1.90 -19.23 -6.50
CA ASN A 105 2.85 -20.27 -6.87
C ASN A 105 3.67 -20.68 -5.64
N GLY A 106 3.82 -21.99 -5.42
CA GLY A 106 4.53 -22.55 -4.26
C GLY A 106 3.58 -23.14 -3.20
N ALA A 107 4.12 -23.43 -2.02
CA ALA A 107 3.35 -24.00 -0.93
C ALA A 107 2.44 -22.94 -0.29
N VAL A 108 1.14 -22.97 -0.62
CA VAL A 108 0.14 -22.08 -0.02
C VAL A 108 -0.41 -22.73 1.25
N ARG A 109 -0.37 -21.99 2.36
CA ARG A 109 -1.04 -22.36 3.61
C ARG A 109 -2.05 -21.27 3.95
N LEU A 110 -3.32 -21.65 3.96
CA LEU A 110 -4.40 -20.82 4.47
C LEU A 110 -4.67 -21.29 5.89
N ASP A 111 -3.95 -20.72 6.85
CA ASP A 111 -4.12 -21.06 8.26
C ASP A 111 -5.20 -20.17 8.87
N THR A 112 -6.25 -20.79 9.41
CA THR A 112 -7.22 -20.09 10.26
C THR A 112 -6.84 -20.39 11.70
N SER A 113 -5.91 -19.63 12.27
CA SER A 113 -5.62 -19.69 13.70
C SER A 113 -6.81 -19.21 14.57
N SER A 114 -7.94 -18.84 13.97
CA SER A 114 -9.19 -18.59 14.65
C SER A 114 -9.87 -19.91 15.00
N ARG A 115 -10.25 -20.05 16.28
CA ARG A 115 -11.24 -21.04 16.76
C ARG A 115 -12.30 -21.20 15.68
N GLY A 116 -12.42 -22.41 15.13
CA GLY A 116 -13.29 -22.68 13.99
C GLY A 116 -14.67 -22.04 14.19
N LEU A 117 -15.22 -21.45 13.14
CA LEU A 117 -16.59 -20.90 13.14
C LEU A 117 -17.52 -21.93 13.83
N PRO A 118 -18.25 -21.56 14.89
CA PRO A 118 -19.05 -22.50 15.65
C PRO A 118 -20.04 -23.18 14.70
N LEU A 119 -19.86 -24.49 14.52
CA LEU A 119 -20.79 -25.33 13.80
C LEU A 119 -22.02 -25.52 14.71
N SER A 120 -23.12 -24.84 14.40
CA SER A 120 -24.39 -25.12 15.08
C SER A 120 -25.06 -26.31 14.41
N ALA A 121 -25.31 -27.37 15.16
CA ALA A 121 -26.11 -28.51 14.72
C ALA A 121 -27.63 -28.20 14.71
N SER A 122 -28.04 -27.01 15.15
CA SER A 122 -29.44 -26.68 15.34
C SER A 122 -30.10 -26.22 14.03
N PRO A 123 -31.19 -26.87 13.57
CA PRO A 123 -31.93 -26.46 12.38
C PRO A 123 -32.49 -25.02 12.47
N ALA A 124 -32.69 -24.49 13.68
CA ALA A 124 -33.16 -23.12 13.91
C ALA A 124 -32.08 -22.05 13.63
N LEU A 125 -30.80 -22.45 13.51
CA LEU A 125 -29.65 -21.61 13.16
C LEU A 125 -29.17 -21.85 11.71
N SER A 126 -30.03 -22.44 10.87
CA SER A 126 -29.81 -22.54 9.42
C SER A 126 -30.06 -21.22 8.68
N ALA A 127 -30.30 -20.13 9.43
CA ALA A 127 -30.46 -18.79 8.88
C ALA A 127 -29.26 -18.44 7.99
N SER A 128 -29.53 -17.75 6.87
CA SER A 128 -28.55 -17.33 5.88
C SER A 128 -27.36 -16.66 6.57
N ILE A 129 -26.25 -17.39 6.69
CA ILE A 129 -24.98 -16.75 7.02
C ILE A 129 -24.44 -16.30 5.68
N ASP A 130 -24.30 -14.99 5.49
CA ASP A 130 -23.61 -14.37 4.35
C ASP A 130 -22.10 -14.59 4.43
N ALA A 131 -21.69 -15.83 4.68
CA ALA A 131 -20.31 -16.27 4.72
C ALA A 131 -20.22 -17.64 4.06
N PHE A 132 -19.13 -17.85 3.32
CA PHE A 132 -18.79 -19.12 2.72
C PHE A 132 -17.52 -19.68 3.37
N ARG A 133 -17.47 -21.01 3.54
CA ARG A 133 -16.24 -21.74 3.84
C ARG A 133 -15.59 -22.14 2.52
N VAL A 134 -14.27 -21.95 2.43
CA VAL A 134 -13.45 -22.50 1.35
C VAL A 134 -12.98 -23.88 1.79
N CYS A 135 -13.39 -24.90 1.06
CA CYS A 135 -13.08 -26.30 1.32
C CYS A 135 -12.14 -26.83 0.24
N VAL A 136 -11.30 -27.81 0.61
CA VAL A 136 -10.35 -28.45 -0.31
C VAL A 136 -10.75 -29.90 -0.53
N CYS A 137 -10.83 -30.33 -1.79
CA CYS A 137 -11.03 -31.74 -2.14
C CYS A 137 -9.82 -32.57 -1.69
N ARG A 138 -10.08 -33.63 -0.94
CA ARG A 138 -9.06 -34.61 -0.53
C ARG A 138 -8.98 -35.72 -1.57
N GLY A 139 -8.43 -35.42 -2.76
CA GLY A 139 -8.37 -36.32 -3.92
C GLY A 139 -7.05 -36.21 -4.70
N THR A 140 -6.99 -36.78 -5.92
CA THR A 140 -5.81 -36.71 -6.80
C THR A 140 -5.54 -35.31 -7.34
N GLN A 141 -6.57 -34.45 -7.40
CA GLN A 141 -6.47 -33.03 -7.75
C GLN A 141 -6.93 -32.15 -6.58
N ASN A 142 -6.12 -31.15 -6.24
CA ASN A 142 -6.46 -30.14 -5.25
C ASN A 142 -7.44 -29.12 -5.85
N LYS A 143 -8.74 -29.41 -5.80
CA LYS A 143 -9.81 -28.48 -6.18
C LYS A 143 -10.35 -27.75 -4.95
N LEU A 144 -10.68 -26.47 -5.10
CA LEU A 144 -11.33 -25.66 -4.06
C LEU A 144 -12.82 -25.56 -4.37
N PHE A 145 -13.66 -25.61 -3.34
CA PHE A 145 -15.10 -25.40 -3.46
C PHE A 145 -15.65 -24.59 -2.28
N LEU A 146 -16.80 -23.95 -2.48
CA LEU A 146 -17.45 -23.15 -1.46
C LEU A 146 -18.61 -23.92 -0.83
N THR A 147 -18.72 -23.85 0.49
CA THR A 147 -19.92 -24.29 1.22
C THR A 147 -20.47 -23.14 2.06
N PRO A 148 -21.78 -23.13 2.38
CA PRO A 148 -22.32 -22.15 3.32
C PRO A 148 -21.58 -22.18 4.67
N GLY A 149 -21.40 -21.03 5.31
CA GLY A 149 -20.55 -20.84 6.49
C GLY A 149 -20.90 -21.68 7.72
N ASN A 150 -22.14 -22.17 7.80
CA ASN A 150 -22.66 -23.08 8.83
C ASN A 150 -22.65 -24.56 8.44
N LYS A 151 -22.22 -24.92 7.22
CA LYS A 151 -22.22 -26.31 6.74
C LYS A 151 -20.82 -26.94 6.79
N PRO A 152 -20.72 -28.26 6.97
CA PRO A 152 -19.46 -28.97 6.85
C PRO A 152 -18.91 -28.91 5.42
N CYS A 153 -17.62 -29.18 5.27
CA CYS A 153 -16.96 -29.33 3.96
C CYS A 153 -17.33 -30.66 3.32
N GLU A 154 -18.55 -30.76 2.79
CA GLU A 154 -19.05 -31.92 2.05
C GLU A 154 -19.20 -31.55 0.57
N ALA A 155 -18.53 -32.30 -0.30
CA ALA A 155 -18.66 -32.20 -1.74
C ALA A 155 -19.14 -33.52 -2.33
N SER A 156 -19.86 -33.46 -3.45
CA SER A 156 -20.19 -34.66 -4.21
C SER A 156 -18.91 -35.28 -4.79
N ASN A 157 -18.90 -36.61 -4.93
CA ASN A 157 -17.77 -37.32 -5.52
C ASN A 157 -17.42 -36.77 -6.92
N ALA A 158 -18.40 -36.32 -7.70
CA ALA A 158 -18.18 -35.73 -9.03
C ALA A 158 -17.32 -34.45 -9.01
N LEU A 159 -17.33 -33.69 -7.91
CA LEU A 159 -16.53 -32.46 -7.79
C LEU A 159 -15.08 -32.77 -7.39
N CYS A 160 -14.89 -33.78 -6.53
CA CYS A 160 -13.59 -34.11 -5.91
C CYS A 160 -12.88 -35.35 -6.48
N THR A 161 -13.40 -35.96 -7.55
CA THR A 161 -12.68 -36.92 -8.40
C THR A 161 -11.75 -36.25 -9.40
#